data_AF-A0A8T4YMJ4-F1
#
_entry.id   AF-A0A8T4YMJ4-F1
#
_cell.length_a   1.000
_cell.length_b   1.000
_cell.length_c   1.000
_cell.angle_alpha   90.00
_cell.angle_beta   90.00
_cell.angle_gamma   90.00
#
_symmetry.space_group_name_H-M   'P 1'
#
loop_
_entity.id
_entity.type
_entity.pdbx_description
1 polymer ?
#
loop_
_entity_poly.entity_id
_entity_poly.type
_entity_poly.pdbx_seq_one_letter_code
_entity_poly.pdbx_strand_id
1 'polypeptide(L)'
;DGTTPLIGFNLSNSVNNRTIELSAYIRKALGFEDIVRIEHHITEAYKSIVRQPYDRLNELLELADHVKNISAKHEGSPPEVEKTREHPSDILDYFTPKKEIMEKGLMPKLLANYLDKHDAVNRTAETLTEKGLTFIAAQNLHKK
;
A
#
# COMPACT_ATOMS: atom_id res chain seq x y z
N ASP A 1 17.71 -1.21 25.31
CA ASP A 1 16.39 -1.87 25.51
C ASP A 1 15.92 -2.64 24.26
N GLY A 2 16.67 -2.61 23.14
CA GLY A 2 16.28 -3.32 21.92
C GLY A 2 15.20 -2.58 21.12
N THR A 3 14.91 -1.32 21.43
CA THR A 3 13.92 -0.51 20.72
C THR A 3 14.58 0.44 19.73
N THR A 4 13.81 0.93 18.76
CA THR A 4 14.26 1.95 17.81
C THR A 4 13.10 2.92 17.51
N PRO A 5 13.37 4.23 17.33
CA PRO A 5 12.35 5.17 16.85
C PRO A 5 11.97 4.94 15.39
N LEU A 6 12.77 4.17 14.65
CA LEU A 6 12.50 3.82 13.26
C LEU A 6 11.51 2.65 13.21
N ILE A 7 10.33 2.86 12.63
CA ILE A 7 9.29 1.82 12.54
C ILE A 7 9.23 1.16 11.16
N GLY A 8 9.74 1.82 10.11
CA GLY A 8 9.69 1.28 8.76
C GLY A 8 10.56 2.01 7.76
N PHE A 9 10.95 1.29 6.70
CA PHE A 9 11.55 1.85 5.51
C PHE A 9 10.48 2.02 4.43
N ASN A 10 10.22 3.27 4.06
CA ASN A 10 9.41 3.57 2.90
C ASN A 10 10.31 3.64 1.67
N LEU A 11 10.37 2.54 0.92
CA LEU A 11 11.21 2.44 -0.27
C LEU A 11 10.56 3.18 -1.45
N SER A 12 11.40 3.71 -2.35
CA SER A 12 10.92 4.38 -3.57
C SER A 12 9.98 3.48 -4.37
N ASN A 13 8.95 4.06 -5.00
CA ASN A 13 8.05 3.34 -5.90
C ASN A 13 8.76 2.73 -7.12
N SER A 14 10.00 3.17 -7.40
CA SER A 14 10.84 2.65 -8.48
C SER A 14 11.69 1.43 -8.11
N VAL A 15 11.67 0.95 -6.85
CA VAL A 15 12.42 -0.26 -6.48
C VAL A 15 11.78 -1.50 -7.11
N ASN A 16 12.54 -2.57 -7.33
CA ASN A 16 12.05 -3.88 -7.74
C ASN A 16 12.22 -4.91 -6.60
N ASN A 17 11.76 -6.14 -6.82
CA ASN A 17 11.89 -7.24 -5.86
C ASN A 17 13.34 -7.48 -5.41
N ARG A 18 14.30 -7.43 -6.34
CA ARG A 18 15.71 -7.61 -6.00
C ARG A 18 16.22 -6.55 -5.01
N THR A 19 15.83 -5.29 -5.20
CA THR A 19 16.19 -4.22 -4.26
C THR A 19 15.54 -4.44 -2.90
N ILE A 20 14.28 -4.90 -2.85
CA ILE A 20 13.57 -5.20 -1.60
C ILE A 20 14.26 -6.35 -0.85
N GLU A 21 14.63 -7.44 -1.53
CA GLU A 21 15.39 -8.55 -0.94
C GLU A 21 16.73 -8.08 -0.34
N LEU A 22 17.47 -7.26 -1.09
CA LEU A 22 18.75 -6.71 -0.62
C LEU A 22 18.56 -5.78 0.58
N SER A 23 17.50 -4.96 0.58
CA SER A 23 17.11 -4.15 1.75
C SER A 23 16.76 -5.04 2.95
N ALA A 24 16.05 -6.15 2.74
CA ALA A 24 15.72 -7.09 3.80
C ALA A 24 16.96 -7.77 4.39
N TYR A 25 17.91 -8.18 3.52
CA TYR A 25 19.20 -8.72 3.93
C TYR A 25 20.00 -7.73 4.79
N ILE A 26 20.13 -6.47 4.34
CA ILE A 26 20.85 -5.43 5.08
C ILE A 26 20.13 -5.13 6.41
N ARG A 27 18.81 -4.97 6.39
CA ARG A 27 18.00 -4.76 7.60
C ARG A 27 18.21 -5.88 8.63
N LYS A 28 18.28 -7.13 8.18
CA LYS A 28 18.56 -8.28 9.04
C LYS A 28 19.97 -8.23 9.62
N ALA A 29 20.97 -7.89 8.82
CA ALA A 29 22.36 -7.74 9.28
C ALA A 29 22.51 -6.65 10.35
N LEU A 30 21.64 -5.64 10.33
CA LEU A 30 21.57 -4.58 11.34
C LEU A 30 20.73 -4.95 12.58
N GLY A 31 20.14 -6.15 12.63
CA GLY A 31 19.30 -6.59 13.75
C GLY A 31 17.90 -5.94 13.79
N PHE A 32 17.40 -5.42 12.66
CA PHE A 32 16.14 -4.68 12.60
C PHE A 32 14.96 -5.46 11.99
N GLU A 33 15.15 -6.72 11.62
CA GLU A 33 14.16 -7.53 10.88
C GLU A 33 12.78 -7.59 11.58
N ASP A 34 12.76 -7.68 12.91
CA ASP A 34 11.53 -7.81 13.69
C ASP A 34 10.84 -6.49 14.03
N ILE A 35 11.56 -5.37 13.97
CA ILE A 35 11.08 -4.07 14.49
C ILE A 35 10.80 -3.07 13.36
N VAL A 36 11.64 -3.07 12.31
CA VAL A 36 11.54 -2.14 11.19
C VAL A 36 10.89 -2.85 10.00
N ARG A 37 9.67 -2.47 9.64
CA ARG A 37 9.01 -3.05 8.46
C ARG A 37 9.58 -2.50 7.15
N ILE A 38 9.50 -3.28 6.09
CA ILE A 38 9.66 -2.75 4.72
C ILE A 38 8.27 -2.38 4.22
N GLU A 39 8.06 -1.12 3.85
CA GLU A 39 6.80 -0.64 3.28
C GLU A 39 6.87 -0.73 1.76
N HIS A 40 6.02 -1.57 1.18
CA HIS A 40 5.95 -1.84 -0.25
C HIS A 40 4.61 -1.34 -0.81
N HIS A 41 4.66 -0.29 -1.63
CA HIS A 41 3.48 0.21 -2.32
C HIS A 41 3.03 -0.76 -3.41
N ILE A 42 1.80 -1.23 -3.29
CA ILE A 42 1.12 -2.18 -4.20
C ILE A 42 0.33 -1.42 -5.24
N THR A 43 -0.48 -0.46 -4.80
CA THR A 43 -1.22 0.47 -5.65
C THR A 43 -0.92 1.90 -5.20
N GLU A 44 -0.98 2.83 -6.15
CA GLU A 44 -0.67 4.24 -5.95
C GLU A 44 -1.77 5.12 -6.52
N ALA A 45 -1.84 6.37 -6.05
CA ALA A 45 -2.79 7.33 -6.62
C ALA A 45 -2.62 7.40 -8.15
N TYR A 46 -3.73 7.42 -8.88
CA TYR A 46 -3.71 7.27 -10.33
C TYR A 46 -3.06 8.47 -11.03
N LYS A 47 -3.16 9.66 -10.43
CA LYS A 47 -2.65 10.92 -11.02
C LYS A 47 -1.44 11.50 -10.29
N SER A 48 -0.76 12.39 -11.01
CA SER A 48 0.23 13.38 -10.55
C SER A 48 1.66 12.88 -10.28
N ILE A 49 1.90 11.94 -9.35
CA ILE A 49 3.28 11.61 -8.92
C ILE A 49 3.78 10.30 -9.51
N VAL A 50 2.99 9.22 -9.42
CA VAL A 50 3.43 7.87 -9.80
C VAL A 50 3.00 7.55 -11.22
N ARG A 51 3.93 7.02 -12.03
CA ARG A 51 3.65 6.61 -13.40
C ARG A 51 2.78 5.35 -13.40
N GLN A 52 1.68 5.41 -14.15
CA GLN A 52 0.75 4.31 -14.36
C GLN A 52 1.09 3.49 -15.62
N PRO A 53 0.67 2.20 -15.71
CA PRO A 53 -0.04 1.42 -14.70
C PRO A 53 0.85 1.04 -13.51
N TYR A 54 0.31 1.12 -12.30
CA TYR A 54 1.00 0.74 -11.06
C TYR A 54 0.13 -0.22 -10.25
N ASP A 55 0.34 -1.52 -10.45
CA ASP A 55 -0.20 -2.61 -9.63
C ASP A 55 0.93 -3.63 -9.43
N ARG A 56 1.40 -3.74 -8.19
CA ARG A 56 2.55 -4.57 -7.81
C ARG A 56 2.13 -5.73 -6.91
N LEU A 57 0.86 -6.17 -6.98
CA LEU A 57 0.40 -7.29 -6.17
C LEU A 57 1.22 -8.55 -6.44
N ASN A 58 1.49 -8.88 -7.71
CA ASN A 58 2.30 -10.06 -8.04
C ASN A 58 3.72 -9.99 -7.46
N GLU A 59 4.32 -8.80 -7.45
CA GLU A 59 5.64 -8.58 -6.85
C GLU A 59 5.62 -8.88 -5.34
N LEU A 60 4.58 -8.45 -4.62
CA LEU A 60 4.40 -8.80 -3.22
C LEU A 60 4.27 -10.32 -3.02
N LEU A 61 3.52 -11.01 -3.88
CA LEU A 61 3.33 -12.47 -3.76
C LEU A 61 4.63 -13.24 -3.96
N GLU A 62 5.57 -12.72 -4.74
CA GLU A 62 6.91 -13.30 -4.90
C GLU A 62 7.78 -13.09 -3.65
N LEU A 63 7.54 -12.04 -2.87
CA LEU A 63 8.36 -11.68 -1.70
C LEU A 63 7.81 -12.21 -0.37
N ALA A 64 6.49 -12.33 -0.25
CA ALA A 64 5.81 -12.47 1.04
C ALA A 64 6.12 -13.78 1.79
N ASP A 65 6.63 -14.81 1.12
CA ASP A 65 7.02 -16.10 1.74
C ASP A 65 8.42 -16.08 2.38
N HIS A 66 9.30 -15.15 1.98
CA HIS A 66 10.70 -15.13 2.42
C HIS A 66 11.22 -13.76 2.88
N VAL A 67 10.51 -12.66 2.59
CA VAL A 67 10.80 -11.33 3.15
C VAL A 67 9.91 -11.08 4.37
N LYS A 68 10.49 -11.30 5.56
CA LYS A 68 9.80 -11.10 6.84
C LYS A 68 9.44 -9.63 7.06
N ASN A 69 8.36 -9.35 7.78
CA ASN A 69 7.98 -8.00 8.22
C ASN A 69 7.94 -6.99 7.05
N ILE A 70 7.18 -7.34 6.02
CA ILE A 70 6.84 -6.51 4.87
C ILE A 70 5.38 -6.07 4.99
N SER A 71 5.08 -4.81 4.67
CA SER A 71 3.72 -4.28 4.66
C SER A 71 3.33 -3.85 3.25
N ALA A 72 2.16 -4.30 2.80
CA ALA A 72 1.51 -3.83 1.60
C ALA A 72 0.87 -2.44 1.85
N LYS A 73 1.21 -1.46 1.03
CA LYS A 73 0.62 -0.11 1.05
C LYS A 73 -0.22 0.16 -0.18
N HIS A 74 -1.30 0.89 0.02
CA HIS A 74 -2.26 1.24 -1.03
C HIS A 74 -2.60 2.72 -0.89
N GLU A 75 -2.32 3.49 -1.93
CA GLU A 75 -2.67 4.93 -2.02
C GLU A 75 -3.69 5.21 -3.14
N GLY A 76 -4.12 4.15 -3.84
CA GLY A 76 -5.16 4.19 -4.86
C GLY A 76 -5.66 2.77 -5.16
N SER A 77 -6.38 2.62 -6.25
CA SER A 77 -6.96 1.36 -6.68
C SER A 77 -6.22 0.76 -7.87
N PRO A 78 -6.52 -0.49 -8.25
CA PRO A 78 -5.96 -1.06 -9.46
C PRO A 78 -6.25 -0.18 -10.69
N PRO A 79 -5.30 -0.06 -11.63
CA PRO A 79 -5.47 0.81 -12.80
C PRO A 79 -6.74 0.53 -13.62
N GLU A 80 -7.23 -0.70 -13.64
CA GLU A 80 -8.49 -1.05 -14.32
C GLU A 80 -9.73 -0.42 -13.67
N VAL A 81 -9.73 -0.19 -12.35
CA VAL A 81 -10.81 0.50 -11.64
C VAL A 81 -10.67 2.00 -11.85
N GLU A 82 -9.48 2.54 -11.59
CA GLU A 82 -9.21 4.00 -11.64
C GLU A 82 -9.55 4.63 -12.99
N LYS A 83 -9.24 3.93 -14.10
CA LYS A 83 -9.53 4.40 -15.47
C LYS A 83 -11.01 4.61 -15.76
N THR A 84 -11.88 3.97 -14.99
CA THR A 84 -13.34 4.06 -15.16
C THR A 84 -13.97 5.17 -14.34
N ARG A 85 -13.22 5.77 -13.40
CA ARG A 85 -13.73 6.80 -12.50
C ARG A 85 -13.78 8.15 -13.21
N GLU A 86 -14.87 8.87 -12.98
CA GLU A 86 -15.00 10.27 -13.41
C GLU A 86 -13.93 11.16 -12.74
N HIS A 87 -13.61 10.83 -11.49
CA HIS A 87 -12.54 11.45 -10.70
C HIS A 87 -11.63 10.33 -10.18
N PRO A 88 -10.60 9.95 -10.94
CA PRO A 88 -9.58 9.01 -10.49
C PRO A 88 -8.83 9.58 -9.28
N SER A 89 -8.27 8.70 -8.45
CA SER A 89 -7.49 9.14 -7.28
C SER A 89 -6.32 10.05 -7.69
N ASP A 90 -6.15 11.14 -6.95
CA ASP A 90 -5.06 12.09 -7.14
C ASP A 90 -4.45 12.41 -5.79
N ILE A 91 -3.15 12.16 -5.64
CA ILE A 91 -2.43 12.47 -4.41
C ILE A 91 -2.49 13.96 -4.05
N LEU A 92 -2.72 14.83 -5.05
CA LEU A 92 -2.87 16.26 -4.82
C LEU A 92 -4.19 16.63 -4.15
N ASP A 93 -5.20 15.75 -4.14
CA ASP A 93 -6.46 16.00 -3.45
C ASP A 93 -6.27 16.13 -1.93
N TYR A 94 -5.22 15.53 -1.37
CA TYR A 94 -4.91 15.62 0.06
C TYR A 94 -4.55 17.04 0.50
N PHE A 95 -4.12 17.90 -0.44
CA PHE A 95 -3.80 19.30 -0.17
C PHE A 95 -4.98 20.23 -0.46
N THR A 96 -6.11 19.71 -0.96
CA THR A 96 -7.29 20.53 -1.26
C THR A 96 -8.01 20.89 0.03
N PRO A 97 -8.27 22.19 0.30
CA PRO A 97 -9.01 22.60 1.48
C PRO A 97 -10.42 22.00 1.50
N LYS A 98 -10.86 21.56 2.69
CA LYS A 98 -12.22 21.00 2.87
C LYS A 98 -13.33 21.90 2.31
N LYS A 99 -13.21 23.22 2.48
CA LYS A 99 -14.19 24.19 1.95
C LYS A 99 -14.35 24.04 0.43
N GLU A 100 -13.24 23.94 -0.29
CA GLU A 100 -13.22 23.79 -1.74
C GLU A 100 -13.77 22.42 -2.17
N ILE A 101 -13.44 21.34 -1.44
CA ILE A 101 -14.03 20.01 -1.66
C ILE A 101 -15.56 20.06 -1.59
N MET A 102 -16.10 20.76 -0.59
CA MET A 102 -17.55 20.88 -0.39
C MET A 102 -18.19 21.76 -1.45
N GLU A 103 -17.61 22.93 -1.76
CA GLU A 103 -18.12 23.87 -2.77
C GLU A 103 -18.15 23.26 -4.18
N LYS A 104 -17.15 22.42 -4.51
CA LYS A 104 -17.08 21.70 -5.78
C LYS A 104 -17.87 20.38 -5.80
N GLY A 105 -18.50 20.00 -4.69
CA GLY A 105 -19.24 18.74 -4.59
C GLY A 105 -18.36 17.50 -4.76
N LEU A 106 -17.08 17.55 -4.38
CA LEU A 106 -16.12 16.45 -4.60
C LEU A 106 -16.21 15.34 -3.54
N MET A 107 -16.88 15.57 -2.41
CA MET A 107 -16.93 14.61 -1.31
C MET A 107 -17.42 13.20 -1.73
N PRO A 108 -18.49 13.04 -2.55
CA PRO A 108 -18.90 11.71 -3.01
C PRO A 108 -17.85 11.01 -3.88
N LYS A 109 -17.07 11.78 -4.65
CA LYS A 109 -16.00 11.27 -5.53
C LYS A 109 -14.80 10.78 -4.71
N LEU A 110 -14.36 11.59 -3.74
CA LEU A 110 -13.28 11.22 -2.82
C LEU A 110 -13.65 10.02 -1.95
N LEU A 111 -14.92 9.91 -1.53
CA LEU A 111 -15.42 8.73 -0.84
C LEU A 111 -15.34 7.48 -1.72
N ALA A 112 -15.73 7.58 -2.99
CA ALA A 112 -15.59 6.47 -3.93
C ALA A 112 -14.12 6.04 -4.08
N ASN A 113 -13.18 6.98 -4.23
CA ASN A 113 -11.75 6.65 -4.29
C ASN A 113 -11.26 5.96 -3.01
N TYR A 114 -11.73 6.40 -1.83
CA TYR A 114 -11.39 5.75 -0.56
C TYR A 114 -11.90 4.30 -0.50
N LEU A 115 -13.13 4.06 -0.93
CA LEU A 115 -13.74 2.72 -0.94
C LEU A 115 -13.01 1.81 -1.94
N ASP A 116 -12.71 2.31 -3.13
CA ASP A 116 -11.96 1.53 -4.13
C ASP A 116 -10.55 1.18 -3.63
N LYS A 117 -9.91 2.08 -2.88
CA LYS A 117 -8.60 1.83 -2.26
C LYS A 117 -8.72 0.74 -1.19
N HIS A 118 -9.80 0.75 -0.43
CA HIS A 118 -10.09 -0.29 0.54
C HIS A 118 -10.35 -1.66 -0.12
N ASP A 119 -11.02 -1.66 -1.28
CA ASP A 119 -11.17 -2.89 -2.08
C ASP A 119 -9.82 -3.42 -2.57
N ALA A 120 -8.86 -2.56 -2.90
CA ALA A 120 -7.49 -2.97 -3.24
C ALA A 120 -6.75 -3.63 -2.05
N VAL A 121 -6.96 -3.11 -0.83
CA VAL A 121 -6.47 -3.71 0.41
C VAL A 121 -7.06 -5.11 0.59
N ASN A 122 -8.38 -5.24 0.42
CA ASN A 122 -9.09 -6.52 0.56
C ASN A 122 -8.66 -7.54 -0.50
N ARG A 123 -8.51 -7.11 -1.77
CA ARG A 123 -7.95 -7.93 -2.85
C ARG A 123 -6.58 -8.49 -2.46
N THR A 124 -5.72 -7.66 -1.88
CA THR A 124 -4.38 -8.10 -1.45
C THR A 124 -4.47 -9.15 -0.34
N ALA A 125 -5.32 -8.93 0.66
CA ALA A 125 -5.54 -9.87 1.76
C ALA A 125 -6.10 -11.21 1.27
N GLU A 126 -7.08 -11.19 0.37
CA GLU A 126 -7.67 -12.37 -0.26
C GLU A 126 -6.61 -13.17 -1.02
N THR A 127 -5.86 -12.53 -1.93
CA THR A 127 -4.84 -13.23 -2.73
C THR A 127 -3.69 -13.81 -1.88
N LEU A 128 -3.29 -13.13 -0.80
CA LEU A 128 -2.33 -13.70 0.15
C LEU A 128 -2.91 -14.96 0.83
N THR A 129 -4.16 -14.89 1.27
CA THR A 129 -4.85 -16.02 1.93
C THR A 129 -4.99 -17.23 1.01
N GLU A 130 -5.38 -17.01 -0.26
CA GLU A 130 -5.50 -18.07 -1.27
C GLU A 130 -4.17 -18.80 -1.51
N LYS A 131 -3.03 -18.10 -1.33
CA LYS A 131 -1.69 -18.68 -1.40
C LYS A 131 -1.18 -19.30 -0.09
N GLY A 132 -2.02 -19.36 0.94
CA GLY A 132 -1.64 -19.88 2.27
C GLY A 132 -0.69 -18.95 3.05
N LEU A 133 -0.56 -17.69 2.61
CA LEU A 133 0.24 -16.68 3.31
C LEU A 133 -0.63 -15.98 4.34
N THR A 134 -0.12 -15.85 5.56
CA THR A 134 -0.83 -15.17 6.64
C THR A 134 -0.40 -13.70 6.73
N PHE A 135 -1.33 -12.85 7.14
CA PHE A 135 -1.08 -11.43 7.40
C PHE A 135 -1.69 -11.04 8.74
N ILE A 136 -1.30 -9.88 9.26
CA ILE A 136 -1.87 -9.33 10.49
C ILE A 136 -3.19 -8.66 10.15
N ALA A 137 -4.30 -9.34 10.43
CA ALA A 137 -5.63 -8.77 10.27
C ALA A 137 -5.96 -7.74 11.37
N ALA A 138 -6.90 -6.83 11.08
CA ALA A 138 -7.39 -5.85 12.05
C ALA A 138 -8.18 -6.55 13.18
N GLN A 139 -7.51 -6.80 14.31
CA GLN A 139 -8.04 -7.63 15.40
C GLN A 139 -9.37 -7.16 15.99
N ASN A 140 -9.66 -5.86 15.92
CA ASN A 140 -10.90 -5.28 16.44
C ASN A 140 -12.04 -5.26 15.41
N LEU A 141 -11.75 -5.50 14.13
CA LEU A 141 -12.73 -5.46 13.04
C LEU A 141 -13.35 -6.85 12.79
N HIS A 142 -12.63 -7.92 13.09
CA HIS A 142 -13.06 -9.29 12.86
C HIS A 142 -13.33 -9.98 14.19
N LYS A 143 -14.58 -10.39 14.44
CA LYS A 143 -14.91 -11.27 15.58
C LYS A 143 -14.32 -12.66 15.31
N LYS A 144 -13.75 -13.27 16.36
CA LYS A 144 -13.27 -14.65 16.33
C LYS A 144 -14.41 -15.63 16.09
#